data_AF-A0AA88S2T0-F1
#
_entry.id   AF-A0AA88S2T0-F1
#
_cell.length_a   1.000
_cell.length_b   1.000
_cell.length_c   1.000
_cell.angle_alpha   90.00
_cell.angle_beta   90.00
_cell.angle_gamma   90.00
#
_symmetry.space_group_name_H-M   'P 1'
#
loop_
_entity.id
_entity.type
_entity.pdbx_description
1 polymer ?
#
loop_
_entity_poly.entity_id
_entity_poly.type
_entity_poly.pdbx_seq_one_letter_code
_entity_poly.pdbx_strand_id
1 'polypeptide(L)'
;MLGADYQLTKLLGLHPSVKRLMMYQQGCFVGGTVLRLAKDPAENNAGACVLVVYSEITTVTFRRPSDTHLDSLVGQALFGDGVVAVIVGADPDVSVERPLCNEPRYITWD
;
A
#
# COMPACT_ATOMS: atom_id res chain seq x y z
N MET A 1 11.71 -14.36 11.31
CA MET A 1 11.07 -13.08 11.66
C MET A 1 9.72 -13.07 10.94
N LEU A 2 8.62 -12.77 11.63
CA LEU A 2 7.30 -12.64 10.98
C LEU A 2 7.26 -11.34 10.17
N GLY A 3 6.54 -11.34 9.05
CA GLY A 3 6.44 -10.18 8.15
C GLY A 3 5.79 -8.95 8.79
N ALA A 4 5.94 -7.81 8.14
CA ALA A 4 5.38 -6.53 8.57
C ALA A 4 3.85 -6.57 8.58
N ASP A 5 3.25 -7.34 7.66
CA ASP A 5 1.81 -7.64 7.63
C ASP A 5 1.33 -8.28 8.93
N TYR A 6 2.08 -9.23 9.48
CA TYR A 6 1.74 -9.87 10.75
C TYR A 6 1.83 -8.88 11.93
N GLN A 7 2.90 -8.07 11.98
CA GLN A 7 3.06 -7.06 13.03
C GLN A 7 1.92 -6.03 12.96
N LEU A 8 1.57 -5.60 11.76
CA LEU A 8 0.48 -4.65 11.52
C LEU A 8 -0.87 -5.23 11.98
N THR A 9 -1.19 -6.48 11.61
CA THR A 9 -2.40 -7.19 12.07
C THR A 9 -2.50 -7.19 13.60
N LYS A 10 -1.38 -7.47 14.29
CA LYS A 10 -1.34 -7.47 15.75
C LYS A 10 -1.51 -6.08 16.35
N LEU A 11 -0.84 -5.07 15.79
CA LEU A 11 -0.91 -3.68 16.26
C LEU A 11 -2.31 -3.08 16.10
N LEU A 12 -2.99 -3.39 14.99
CA LEU A 12 -4.34 -2.92 14.70
C LEU A 12 -5.45 -3.77 15.36
N GLY A 13 -5.11 -4.88 16.02
CA GLY A 13 -6.08 -5.77 16.64
C GLY A 13 -7.02 -6.45 15.63
N LEU A 14 -6.56 -6.66 14.39
CA LEU A 14 -7.38 -7.29 13.36
C LEU A 14 -7.65 -8.77 13.70
N HIS A 15 -8.78 -9.28 13.19
CA HIS A 15 -9.18 -10.65 13.42
C HIS A 15 -8.09 -11.64 12.92
N PRO A 16 -7.75 -12.71 13.68
CA PRO A 16 -6.67 -13.64 13.29
C PRO A 16 -6.87 -14.36 11.95
N SER A 17 -8.11 -14.44 11.47
CA SER A 17 -8.44 -15.06 10.18
C SER A 17 -8.29 -14.12 8.98
N VAL A 18 -7.76 -12.90 9.15
CA VAL A 18 -7.55 -11.98 8.05
C VAL A 18 -6.63 -12.60 6.99
N LYS A 19 -7.07 -12.55 5.72
CA LYS A 19 -6.25 -13.00 4.58
C LYS A 19 -5.19 -11.93 4.33
N ARG A 20 -3.91 -12.31 4.33
CA ARG A 20 -2.77 -11.39 4.20
C ARG A 20 -1.99 -11.69 2.94
N LEU A 21 -1.57 -10.62 2.25
CA LEU A 21 -0.62 -10.66 1.14
C LEU A 21 0.46 -9.62 1.42
N MET A 22 1.71 -10.08 1.63
CA MET A 22 2.85 -9.21 1.89
C MET A 22 3.77 -9.18 0.68
N MET A 23 4.17 -7.98 0.25
CA MET A 23 5.12 -7.78 -0.84
C MET A 23 6.29 -6.94 -0.36
N TYR A 24 7.50 -7.47 -0.53
CA TYR A 24 8.75 -6.78 -0.20
C TYR A 24 9.51 -6.40 -1.48
N GLN A 25 10.30 -5.32 -1.38
CA GLN A 25 11.30 -4.95 -2.39
C GLN A 25 10.75 -4.74 -3.81
N GLN A 26 9.54 -4.20 -3.94
CA GLN A 26 8.93 -3.91 -5.25
C GLN A 26 9.25 -2.50 -5.78
N GLY A 27 9.83 -1.61 -4.97
CA GLY A 27 10.17 -0.26 -5.38
C GLY A 27 8.96 0.66 -5.62
N CYS A 28 9.19 1.76 -6.34
CA CYS A 28 8.27 2.90 -6.39
C CYS A 28 6.94 2.62 -7.13
N PHE A 29 6.89 1.63 -8.04
CA PHE A 29 5.67 1.33 -8.82
C PHE A 29 4.64 0.50 -8.05
N VAL A 30 5.00 0.02 -6.85
CA VAL A 30 4.16 -0.91 -6.09
C VAL A 30 2.82 -0.32 -5.71
N GLY A 31 2.71 1.01 -5.61
CA GLY A 31 1.44 1.72 -5.37
C GLY A 31 0.33 1.32 -6.33
N GLY A 32 0.60 1.28 -7.65
CA GLY A 32 -0.40 0.80 -8.62
C GLY A 32 -0.61 -0.72 -8.55
N THR A 33 0.43 -1.46 -8.19
CA THR A 33 0.36 -2.93 -8.08
C THR A 33 -0.53 -3.37 -6.92
N VAL A 34 -0.43 -2.73 -5.74
CA VAL A 34 -1.28 -3.07 -4.59
C VAL A 34 -2.75 -2.77 -4.85
N LEU A 35 -3.06 -1.69 -5.59
CA LEU A 35 -4.44 -1.38 -5.96
C LEU A 35 -4.99 -2.42 -6.94
N ARG A 36 -4.21 -2.80 -7.95
CA ARG A 36 -4.58 -3.89 -8.88
C ARG A 36 -4.82 -5.19 -8.14
N LEU A 37 -3.98 -5.53 -7.17
CA LEU A 37 -4.13 -6.76 -6.37
C LEU A 37 -5.26 -6.67 -5.35
N ALA A 38 -5.65 -5.47 -4.91
CA ALA A 38 -6.77 -5.27 -4.01
C ALA A 38 -8.12 -5.33 -4.74
N LYS A 39 -8.16 -5.01 -6.04
CA LYS A 39 -9.36 -5.09 -6.89
C LYS A 39 -9.97 -6.49 -6.86
N ASP A 40 -9.20 -7.53 -7.19
CA ASP A 40 -9.69 -8.90 -7.28
C ASP A 40 -10.37 -9.40 -5.99
N PRO A 41 -9.75 -9.32 -4.79
CA PRO A 41 -10.41 -9.75 -3.56
C PRO A 41 -11.58 -8.85 -3.15
N ALA A 42 -11.55 -7.55 -3.46
CA ALA A 42 -12.64 -6.64 -3.15
C ALA A 42 -13.89 -6.92 -4.02
N GLU A 43 -13.72 -7.17 -5.32
CA GLU A 43 -14.82 -7.43 -6.25
C GLU A 43 -15.31 -8.88 -6.20
N ASN A 44 -14.41 -9.84 -5.96
CA ASN A 44 -14.76 -11.27 -6.01
C ASN A 44 -15.21 -11.84 -4.66
N ASN A 45 -15.32 -11.03 -3.60
CA ASN A 45 -15.79 -11.47 -2.29
C ASN A 45 -16.79 -10.43 -1.75
N ALA A 46 -18.09 -10.76 -1.81
CA ALA A 46 -19.15 -9.88 -1.31
C ALA A 46 -18.91 -9.46 0.14
N GLY A 47 -18.99 -8.15 0.40
CA GLY A 47 -18.74 -7.55 1.72
C GLY A 47 -17.27 -7.54 2.17
N ALA A 48 -16.32 -7.89 1.30
CA ALA A 48 -14.91 -7.80 1.64
C ALA A 48 -14.43 -6.34 1.68
N CYS A 49 -13.67 -6.04 2.73
CA CYS A 49 -12.98 -4.77 2.92
C CYS A 49 -11.47 -5.05 2.98
N VAL A 50 -10.73 -4.52 2.01
CA VAL A 50 -9.29 -4.75 1.87
C VAL A 50 -8.53 -3.54 2.39
N LEU A 51 -7.74 -3.75 3.45
CA LEU A 51 -6.79 -2.75 3.95
C LEU A 51 -5.48 -2.88 3.19
N VAL A 52 -5.15 -1.87 2.39
CA VAL A 52 -3.85 -1.73 1.73
C VAL A 52 -2.98 -0.80 2.57
N VAL A 53 -1.77 -1.23 2.92
CA VAL A 53 -0.78 -0.40 3.60
C VAL A 53 0.54 -0.46 2.83
N TYR A 54 1.08 0.70 2.52
CA TYR A 54 2.40 0.86 1.94
C TYR A 54 3.25 1.73 2.85
N SER A 55 4.39 1.20 3.29
CA SER A 55 5.34 1.90 4.16
C SER A 55 6.73 1.83 3.54
N GLU A 56 7.36 2.99 3.40
CA GLU A 56 8.72 3.14 2.95
C GLU A 56 9.55 3.84 4.03
N ILE A 57 10.72 3.28 4.32
CA ILE A 57 11.66 3.81 5.30
C ILE A 57 13.05 3.76 4.68
N THR A 58 13.72 4.91 4.60
CA THR A 58 15.03 5.12 3.96
C THR A 58 16.20 4.60 4.80
N THR A 59 15.96 4.14 6.03
CA THR A 59 17.01 3.61 6.92
C THR A 59 17.80 2.46 6.30
N VAL A 60 17.19 1.67 5.40
CA VAL A 60 17.87 0.57 4.67
C VAL A 60 18.82 1.09 3.58
N THR A 61 18.57 2.28 3.03
CA THR A 61 19.32 2.85 1.91
C THR A 61 20.20 4.04 2.33
N PHE A 62 20.04 4.53 3.56
CA PHE A 62 20.82 5.64 4.10
C PHE A 62 22.30 5.28 4.19
N ARG A 63 23.16 6.07 3.53
CA ARG A 63 24.60 5.85 3.50
C ARG A 63 25.39 7.13 3.27
N ARG A 64 26.68 7.08 3.60
CA ARG A 64 27.61 8.21 3.41
C ARG A 64 27.74 8.60 1.93
N PRO A 65 27.81 9.90 1.61
CA PRO A 65 28.24 10.39 0.30
C PRO A 65 29.56 9.77 -0.19
N SER A 66 29.64 9.51 -1.49
CA SER A 66 30.83 8.99 -2.17
C SER A 66 30.88 9.49 -3.61
N ASP A 67 32.03 10.03 -4.02
CA ASP A 67 32.25 10.58 -5.36
C ASP A 67 32.20 9.51 -6.47
N THR A 68 32.37 8.24 -6.11
CA THR A 68 32.27 7.10 -7.04
C THR A 68 30.84 6.57 -7.21
N HIS A 69 29.88 7.09 -6.44
CA HIS A 69 28.48 6.65 -6.43
C HIS A 69 27.52 7.85 -6.47
N LEU A 70 27.58 8.62 -7.57
CA LEU A 70 26.75 9.82 -7.76
C LEU A 70 25.25 9.50 -7.77
N ASP A 71 24.85 8.35 -8.28
CA ASP A 71 23.49 7.80 -8.23
C ASP A 71 22.96 7.71 -6.80
N SER A 72 23.84 7.34 -5.86
CA SER A 72 23.50 7.34 -4.44
C SER A 72 23.15 8.72 -3.93
N LEU A 73 23.90 9.74 -4.34
CA LEU A 73 23.69 11.11 -3.87
C LEU A 73 22.33 11.61 -4.32
N VAL A 74 21.97 11.30 -5.55
CA VAL A 74 20.62 11.57 -6.08
C VAL A 74 19.57 10.85 -5.23
N GLY A 75 19.78 9.56 -4.92
CA GLY A 75 18.87 8.81 -4.05
C GLY A 75 18.71 9.42 -2.65
N GLN A 76 19.82 9.82 -2.00
CA GLN A 76 19.78 10.47 -0.68
C GLN A 76 19.08 11.83 -0.71
N ALA A 77 19.05 12.51 -1.85
CA ALA A 77 18.38 13.81 -2.02
C ALA A 77 16.89 13.69 -2.38
N LEU A 78 16.46 12.55 -2.96
CA LEU A 78 15.10 12.34 -3.43
C LEU A 78 14.22 11.52 -2.48
N PHE A 79 14.77 10.46 -1.90
CA PHE A 79 13.98 9.51 -1.11
C PHE A 79 13.72 10.03 0.30
N GLY A 80 12.53 9.76 0.81
CA GLY A 80 12.10 10.12 2.15
C GLY A 80 11.24 9.03 2.76
N ASP A 81 10.97 9.16 4.06
CA ASP A 81 10.15 8.21 4.78
C ASP A 81 8.66 8.54 4.61
N GLY A 82 7.83 7.51 4.48
CA GLY A 82 6.40 7.71 4.26
C GLY A 82 5.57 6.46 4.51
N VAL A 83 4.30 6.67 4.85
CA VAL A 83 3.30 5.61 4.95
C VAL A 83 1.98 6.09 4.38
N VAL A 84 1.29 5.20 3.70
CA VAL A 84 -0.07 5.41 3.19
C VAL A 84 -0.90 4.16 3.46
N ALA A 85 -2.17 4.38 3.79
CA ALA A 85 -3.15 3.31 3.95
C ALA A 85 -4.43 3.67 3.20
N VAL A 86 -5.03 2.69 2.53
CA VAL A 86 -6.27 2.84 1.77
C VAL A 86 -7.17 1.64 2.04
N ILE A 87 -8.48 1.90 2.14
CA ILE A 87 -9.51 0.88 2.18
C ILE A 87 -10.09 0.70 0.77
N VAL A 88 -10.16 -0.54 0.30
CA VAL A 88 -10.73 -0.90 -1.01
C VAL A 88 -11.89 -1.87 -0.81
N GLY A 89 -13.04 -1.55 -1.41
CA GLY A 89 -14.26 -2.36 -1.42
C GLY A 89 -15.05 -2.09 -2.70
N ALA A 90 -15.93 -3.02 -3.09
CA ALA A 90 -16.70 -2.93 -4.34
C ALA A 90 -18.12 -2.35 -4.18
N ASP A 91 -18.74 -2.54 -3.02
CA ASP A 91 -20.14 -2.14 -2.75
C ASP A 91 -20.21 -1.13 -1.59
N PRO A 92 -19.95 0.16 -1.84
CA PRO A 92 -19.86 1.13 -0.77
C PRO A 92 -21.24 1.46 -0.18
N ASP A 93 -21.32 1.49 1.16
CA ASP A 93 -22.49 2.05 1.84
C ASP A 93 -22.40 3.58 1.83
N VAL A 94 -23.03 4.21 0.84
CA VAL A 94 -23.00 5.66 0.63
C VAL A 94 -23.61 6.48 1.79
N SER A 95 -24.26 5.84 2.77
CA SER A 95 -24.71 6.52 3.99
C SER A 95 -23.57 6.78 4.99
N VAL A 96 -22.49 5.99 4.93
CA VAL A 96 -21.36 6.05 5.86
C VAL A 96 -20.03 6.31 5.12
N GLU A 97 -19.87 5.71 3.94
CA GLU A 97 -18.64 5.73 3.16
C GLU A 97 -18.62 6.86 2.15
N ARG A 98 -17.43 7.45 1.98
CA ARG A 98 -17.16 8.50 0.98
C ARG A 98 -16.05 8.02 0.05
N PRO A 99 -16.40 7.53 -1.16
CA PRO A 99 -15.40 7.11 -2.13
C PRO A 99 -14.43 8.24 -2.46
N LEU A 100 -13.15 7.90 -2.58
CA LEU A 100 -12.08 8.85 -2.91
C LEU A 100 -12.27 9.49 -4.30
N CYS A 101 -12.90 8.76 -5.22
CA CYS A 101 -13.16 9.19 -6.59
C CYS A 101 -14.68 9.27 -6.85
N ASN A 102 -15.29 10.40 -6.50
CA ASN A 102 -16.73 10.63 -6.70
C ASN A 102 -17.05 11.60 -7.86
N GLU A 103 -16.10 11.92 -8.74
CA GLU A 103 -16.40 12.63 -9.98
C GLU A 103 -16.66 11.65 -11.15
N PRO A 104 -17.71 11.85 -11.96
CA PRO A 104 -18.09 10.97 -13.07
C PRO A 104 -17.16 11.10 -14.30
N ARG A 105 -15.87 11.35 -14.10
CA ARG A 105 -14.86 11.35 -15.16
C ARG A 105 -14.05 10.06 -15.08
N TYR A 106 -14.62 9.01 -15.68
CA TYR A 106 -13.89 7.84 -16.19
C TYR A 106 -12.93 7.17 -15.19
N ILE A 107 -13.47 6.44 -14.22
CA ILE A 107 -12.81 5.21 -13.76
C ILE A 107 -13.87 4.10 -13.72
N THR A 108 -14.43 3.78 -14.89
CA THR A 108 -14.98 2.45 -15.12
C THR A 108 -13.80 1.58 -15.55
N TRP A 109 -13.53 0.53 -14.79
CA TRP A 109 -12.61 -0.54 -15.23
C TRP A 109 -13.42 -1.53 -16.04
N ASP A 110 -13.85 -1.13 -17.24
CA ASP A 110 -14.32 -2.04 -18.28
C ASP A 110 -13.12 -2.61 -19.07
#